data_AF-A0A5K1DTA0-F1
#
_entry.id   AF-A0A5K1DTA0-F1
#
_cell.length_a   1.000
_cell.length_b   1.000
_cell.length_c   1.000
_cell.angle_alpha   90.00
_cell.angle_beta   90.00
_cell.angle_gamma   90.00
#
_symmetry.space_group_name_H-M   'P 1'
#
loop_
_entity.id
_entity.type
_entity.pdbx_description
1 polymer ?
#
loop_
_entity_poly.entity_id
_entity_poly.type
_entity_poly.pdbx_seq_one_letter_code
_entity_poly.pdbx_strand_id
1 'polypeptide(L)'
;VIPYIASHFRKDKIWLRRTRPSKRDYQVVVAIDDSRSMAESQCGHIAIEALITVCRAMSQLEVGQVAVASFGEKGNIQLLQDFHQPFTSEAGIK
;
A
#
# COMPACT_ATOMS: atom_id res chain seq x y z
N VAL A 1 20.17 -12.77 43.22
CA VAL A 1 20.03 -13.64 42.01
C VAL A 1 19.53 -12.77 40.88
N ILE A 2 20.30 -12.61 39.80
CA ILE A 2 19.88 -11.85 38.61
C ILE A 2 19.14 -12.83 37.69
N PRO A 3 17.86 -12.62 37.35
CA PRO A 3 17.14 -13.54 36.49
C PRO A 3 17.68 -13.41 35.06
N TYR A 4 18.09 -14.53 34.48
CA TYR A 4 18.46 -14.64 33.08
C TYR A 4 17.21 -14.41 32.21
N ILE A 5 17.13 -13.24 31.58
CA ILE A 5 16.09 -12.92 30.60
C ILE A 5 16.58 -13.40 29.24
N ALA A 6 16.41 -14.69 28.94
CA ALA A 6 16.39 -15.13 27.56
C ALA A 6 15.00 -14.83 26.99
N SER A 7 14.92 -13.87 26.05
CA SER A 7 13.73 -13.71 25.24
C SER A 7 13.55 -15.01 24.44
N HIS A 8 12.60 -15.84 24.87
CA HIS A 8 12.16 -16.95 24.07
C HIS A 8 11.48 -16.36 22.83
N PHE A 9 12.23 -16.11 21.76
CA PHE A 9 11.76 -15.60 20.46
C PHE A 9 10.49 -16.31 19.95
N ARG A 10 10.32 -17.58 20.35
CA ARG A 10 9.15 -18.41 20.06
C ARG A 10 7.88 -18.00 20.83
N LYS A 11 8.00 -17.54 22.09
CA LYS A 11 6.90 -16.96 22.88
C LYS A 11 6.51 -15.57 22.37
N ASP A 12 7.48 -14.79 21.88
CA ASP A 12 7.22 -13.46 21.31
C ASP A 12 6.36 -13.51 20.06
N LYS A 13 6.48 -14.55 19.21
CA LYS A 13 5.58 -14.72 18.04
C LYS A 13 4.11 -14.87 18.42
N ILE A 14 3.79 -15.53 19.53
CA ILE A 14 2.41 -15.68 19.99
C ILE A 14 1.90 -14.34 20.53
N TRP A 15 2.75 -13.63 21.27
CA TRP A 15 2.40 -12.31 21.80
C TRP A 15 2.19 -11.29 20.67
N LEU A 16 3.08 -11.25 19.67
CA LEU A 16 2.97 -10.42 18.46
C LEU A 16 1.70 -10.69 17.63
N ARG A 17 1.24 -11.95 17.58
CA ARG A 17 -0.03 -12.30 16.93
C ARG A 17 -1.24 -11.79 17.71
N ARG A 18 -1.14 -11.67 19.04
CA ARG A 18 -2.23 -11.25 19.94
C ARG A 18 -2.28 -9.74 20.16
N THR A 19 -1.16 -9.04 20.05
CA THR A 19 -1.09 -7.57 20.13
C THR A 19 -1.14 -6.87 18.77
N ARG A 20 -1.29 -7.62 17.66
CA ARG A 20 -1.57 -7.02 16.36
C ARG A 20 -2.82 -6.15 16.54
N PRO A 21 -2.75 -4.83 16.32
CA PRO A 21 -3.91 -3.95 16.43
C PRO A 21 -5.06 -4.58 15.63
N SER A 22 -6.29 -4.46 16.14
CA SER A 22 -7.53 -4.95 15.51
C SER A 22 -7.42 -4.98 13.99
N LYS A 23 -7.81 -6.11 13.37
CA LYS A 23 -7.75 -6.34 11.92
C LYS A 23 -7.99 -5.03 11.17
N ARG A 24 -6.96 -4.54 10.48
CA ARG A 24 -7.03 -3.29 9.74
C ARG A 24 -8.01 -3.50 8.60
N ASP A 25 -9.11 -2.76 8.62
CA ASP A 25 -10.17 -2.84 7.62
C ASP A 25 -10.42 -1.43 7.06
N TYR A 26 -9.35 -0.85 6.54
CA TYR A 26 -9.38 0.46 5.91
C TYR A 26 -9.67 0.32 4.42
N GLN A 27 -10.42 1.27 3.89
CA GLN A 27 -10.56 1.50 2.46
C GLN A 27 -9.66 2.68 2.09
N VAL A 28 -8.61 2.42 1.32
CA VAL A 28 -7.63 3.43 0.91
C VAL A 28 -7.71 3.63 -0.60
N VAL A 29 -7.88 4.88 -1.04
CA VAL A 29 -7.75 5.25 -2.46
C VAL A 29 -6.45 6.00 -2.64
N VAL A 30 -5.61 5.51 -3.55
CA VAL A 30 -4.41 6.22 -3.98
C VAL A 30 -4.68 6.86 -5.34
N ALA A 31 -4.68 8.19 -5.38
CA ALA A 31 -4.89 8.94 -6.60
C ALA A 31 -3.54 9.34 -7.21
N ILE A 32 -3.31 9.03 -8.49
CA ILE A 32 -2.12 9.44 -9.24
C ILE A 32 -2.47 10.56 -10.22
N ASP A 33 -1.65 11.62 -10.21
CA ASP A 33 -1.79 12.73 -11.15
C ASP A 33 -1.30 12.29 -12.55
N ASP A 34 -2.15 12.45 -13.56
CA ASP A 34 -1.88 12.21 -14.99
C ASP A 34 -1.85 13.50 -15.83
N SER A 35 -1.79 14.67 -15.17
CA SER A 35 -1.81 15.97 -15.81
C SER A 35 -0.53 16.30 -16.59
N ARG A 36 -0.62 17.39 -17.36
CA ARG A 36 0.50 17.92 -18.15
C ARG A 36 1.75 18.24 -17.33
N SER A 37 1.62 18.69 -16.07
CA SER A 37 2.78 18.98 -15.21
C SER A 37 3.62 17.75 -14.90
N MET A 38 3.01 16.56 -14.87
CA MET A 38 3.71 15.30 -14.64
C MET A 38 4.58 14.91 -15.84
N ALA A 39 4.10 15.22 -17.05
CA ALA A 39 4.84 15.02 -18.29
C ALA A 39 5.97 16.05 -18.45
N GLU A 40 5.70 17.33 -18.20
CA GLU A 40 6.69 18.41 -18.32
C GLU A 40 7.83 18.27 -17.32
N SER A 41 7.53 17.80 -16.10
CA SER A 41 8.53 17.58 -15.05
C SER A 41 9.28 16.25 -15.18
N GLN A 42 8.92 15.42 -16.18
CA GLN A 42 9.45 14.06 -16.40
C GLN A 42 9.39 13.14 -15.17
N CYS A 43 8.49 13.44 -14.22
CA CYS A 43 8.40 12.75 -12.93
C CYS A 43 7.43 11.55 -12.95
N GLY A 44 6.75 11.30 -14.07
CA GLY A 44 5.79 10.20 -14.21
C GLY A 44 6.36 8.83 -13.82
N HIS A 45 7.60 8.52 -14.22
CA HIS A 45 8.24 7.24 -13.88
C HIS A 45 8.45 7.07 -12.37
N ILE A 46 8.94 8.10 -11.67
CA ILE A 46 9.15 8.09 -10.21
C ILE A 46 7.81 8.00 -9.48
N ALA A 47 6.78 8.70 -9.97
CA ALA A 47 5.45 8.66 -9.37
C ALA A 47 4.84 7.25 -9.44
N ILE A 48 5.02 6.55 -10.57
CA ILE A 48 4.59 5.16 -10.73
C ILE A 48 5.38 4.23 -9.80
N GLU A 49 6.71 4.38 -9.71
CA GLU A 49 7.53 3.58 -8.79
C GLU A 49 7.13 3.79 -7.31
N ALA A 50 6.85 5.03 -6.93
CA ALA A 50 6.38 5.38 -5.59
C ALA A 50 5.00 4.76 -5.32
N LEU A 51 4.08 4.86 -6.28
CA LEU A 51 2.76 4.24 -6.20
C LEU A 51 2.86 2.72 -5.97
N ILE A 52 3.67 2.02 -6.76
CA ILE A 52 3.89 0.58 -6.63
C ILE A 52 4.48 0.24 -5.26
N THR A 53 5.45 1.04 -4.79
CA THR A 53 6.09 0.85 -3.49
C THR A 53 5.08 0.98 -2.35
N VAL A 54 4.25 2.02 -2.38
CA VAL A 54 3.20 2.26 -1.39
C VAL A 54 2.16 1.14 -1.41
N CYS A 55 1.67 0.75 -2.58
CA CYS A 55 0.66 -0.31 -2.71
C CYS A 55 1.20 -1.65 -2.20
N ARG A 56 2.46 -2.00 -2.49
CA ARG A 56 3.11 -3.20 -1.95
C ARG A 56 3.24 -3.16 -0.43
N ALA A 57 3.62 -2.02 0.14
CA ALA A 57 3.71 -1.86 1.59
C ALA A 57 2.33 -2.00 2.26
N MET A 58 1.29 -1.43 1.67
CA MET A 58 -0.09 -1.57 2.14
C MET A 58 -0.58 -3.03 2.11
N SER A 59 -0.28 -3.76 1.03
CA SER A 59 -0.57 -5.19 0.94
C SER A 59 0.15 -6.01 2.02
N GLN A 60 1.43 -5.74 2.28
CA GLN A 60 2.19 -6.42 3.34
C GLN A 60 1.68 -6.08 4.74
N LEU A 61 1.18 -4.85 4.93
CA LEU A 61 0.60 -4.39 6.18
C LEU A 61 -0.83 -4.92 6.42
N GLU A 62 -1.44 -5.59 5.43
CA GLU A 62 -2.80 -6.12 5.47
C GLU A 62 -3.81 -5.03 5.89
N VAL A 63 -3.72 -3.84 5.28
CA VAL A 63 -4.51 -2.65 5.69
C VAL A 63 -6.01 -2.76 5.46
N GLY A 64 -6.46 -3.72 4.66
CA GLY A 64 -7.85 -3.84 4.20
C GLY A 64 -7.90 -3.82 2.68
N GLN A 65 -8.64 -2.86 2.12
CA GLN A 65 -8.86 -2.70 0.69
C GLN A 65 -8.11 -1.48 0.15
N VAL A 66 -7.49 -1.63 -1.02
CA VAL A 66 -6.76 -0.56 -1.71
C VAL A 66 -7.28 -0.43 -3.13
N ALA A 67 -7.59 0.80 -3.54
CA ALA A 67 -7.95 1.17 -4.90
C ALA A 67 -6.98 2.23 -5.43
N VAL A 68 -6.82 2.27 -6.75
CA VAL A 68 -5.95 3.23 -7.45
C VAL A 68 -6.78 3.97 -8.49
N ALA A 69 -6.68 5.29 -8.52
CA ALA A 69 -7.35 6.13 -9.52
C ALA A 69 -6.36 7.10 -10.17
N SER A 70 -6.53 7.41 -11.45
CA SER A 70 -5.85 8.53 -12.10
C SER A 70 -6.75 9.77 -12.12
N PHE A 71 -6.12 10.94 -12.06
CA PHE A 71 -6.79 12.24 -12.20
C PHE A 71 -5.85 13.27 -12.82
N GLY A 72 -6.39 14.30 -13.48
CA GLY A 72 -5.55 15.40 -13.95
C GLY A 72 -6.35 16.50 -14.61
N GLU A 73 -7.00 16.19 -15.73
CA GLU A 73 -7.93 17.12 -16.38
C GLU A 73 -9.31 17.12 -15.71
N LYS A 74 -10.01 18.26 -15.76
CA LYS A 74 -11.33 18.39 -15.16
C LYS A 74 -12.31 17.42 -15.82
N GLY A 75 -12.76 16.42 -15.07
CA GLY A 75 -13.68 15.36 -15.54
C GLY A 75 -12.98 14.08 -16.02
N ASN A 76 -11.65 14.04 -16.06
CA ASN A 76 -10.86 12.83 -16.33
C ASN A 76 -10.45 12.18 -15.00
N ILE A 77 -11.39 11.51 -14.34
CA ILE A 77 -11.08 10.64 -13.19
C ILE A 77 -11.34 9.21 -13.64
N GLN A 78 -10.30 8.38 -13.60
CA GLN A 78 -10.41 6.98 -14.00
C GLN A 78 -9.98 6.06 -12.86
N LEU A 79 -10.77 5.05 -12.57
CA LEU A 79 -10.38 4.00 -11.63
C LEU A 79 -9.47 3.01 -12.36
N LEU A 80 -8.20 2.98 -11.99
CA LEU A 80 -7.20 2.08 -12.55
C LEU A 80 -7.29 0.69 -11.91
N GLN A 81 -7.55 0.65 -10.59
CA GLN A 81 -7.74 -0.59 -9.83
C GLN A 81 -8.83 -0.40 -8.78
N ASP A 82 -9.79 -1.32 -8.74
CA ASP A 82 -10.88 -1.33 -7.75
C ASP A 82 -10.45 -2.02 -6.44
N PHE A 83 -11.14 -1.70 -5.34
CA PHE A 83 -10.92 -2.22 -3.98
C PHE A 83 -10.98 -3.75 -3.88
N HIS A 84 -11.73 -4.38 -4.77
CA HIS A 84 -11.93 -5.83 -4.80
C HIS A 84 -10.83 -6.57 -5.55
N GLN A 85 -9.94 -5.85 -6.24
CA GLN A 85 -8.86 -6.44 -7.00
C GLN A 85 -7.58 -6.46 -6.15
N PRO A 86 -6.99 -7.64 -5.87
CA PRO A 86 -5.75 -7.70 -5.12
C PRO A 86 -4.60 -7.07 -5.92
N PHE A 87 -3.79 -6.25 -5.26
CA PHE A 87 -2.59 -5.66 -5.87
C PHE A 87 -1.51 -6.74 -6.03
N THR A 88 -1.48 -7.40 -7.19
CA THR A 88 -0.44 -8.36 -7.56
C THR A 88 0.70 -7.67 -8.32
N SER A 89 1.88 -8.27 -8.35
CA SER A 89 3.03 -7.75 -9.11
C SER A 89 2.73 -7.56 -10.60
N GLU A 90 1.77 -8.32 -11.14
CA GLU A 90 1.33 -8.27 -12.53
C GLU A 90 0.31 -7.14 -12.79
N ALA A 91 -0.45 -6.74 -11.77
CA ALA A 91 -1.44 -5.67 -11.88
C ALA A 91 -0.80 -4.30 -12.14
N GLY A 92 0.41 -4.06 -11.63
CA GLY A 92 1.14 -2.79 -11.80
C GLY A 92 1.93 -2.64 -13.11
N ILE A 93 1.78 -3.56 -14.06
CA ILE A 93 2.47 -3.53 -15.38
C ILE A 93 1.58 -2.89 -16.46
N LYS A 94 0.28 -2.68 -16.19
CA LYS A 94 -0.68 -2.12 -17.15
C LYS A 94 -0.81 -0.61 -17.06
#